data_AF-A0A3N2NHX1-F1
#
_entry.id   AF-A0A3N2NHX1-F1
#
_cell.length_a   1.000
_cell.length_b   1.000
_cell.length_c   1.000
_cell.angle_alpha   90.00
_cell.angle_beta   90.00
_cell.angle_gamma   90.00
#
_symmetry.space_group_name_H-M   'P 1'
#
loop_
_entity.id
_entity.type
_entity.pdbx_description
1 polymer ?
#
loop_
_entity_poly.entity_id
_entity_poly.type
_entity_poly.pdbx_seq_one_letter_code
_entity_poly.pdbx_strand_id
1 'polypeptide(L)'
;MKLLLQCILLLTIAISQYAYGETKPYRQEAPKRVYYSPEKEKQIIDDAKKVCARMTDYDISTLTPLIFSVPKSPLPHPVIGDRPLIAVKFMKDTTDYVDCRIFYRETNETVTLRKPNAIIGIWIFADTFQPAAIEAKNQESYIKIFDPDYTEFCKQNPDYKAPVKEYETPEWMKNIRSINEITKEELEAKGYKVTIGKAEY
;
A
#
# COMPACT_ATOMS: atom_id res chain seq x y z
N MET A 1 -5.66 -55.45 5.24
CA MET A 1 -4.42 -54.70 4.95
C MET A 1 -4.40 -54.02 3.58
N LYS A 2 -4.81 -54.67 2.47
CA LYS A 2 -4.76 -54.04 1.12
C LYS A 2 -5.65 -52.80 0.95
N LEU A 3 -6.87 -52.80 1.50
CA LEU A 3 -7.78 -51.63 1.43
C LEU A 3 -7.25 -50.41 2.20
N LEU A 4 -6.64 -50.63 3.37
CA LEU A 4 -6.13 -49.54 4.20
C LEU A 4 -4.97 -48.81 3.51
N LEU A 5 -4.09 -49.56 2.83
CA LEU A 5 -2.99 -49.01 2.06
C LEU A 5 -3.47 -48.20 0.85
N GLN A 6 -4.55 -48.64 0.18
CA GLN A 6 -5.16 -47.92 -0.94
C GLN A 6 -5.81 -46.61 -0.49
N CYS A 7 -6.48 -46.60 0.67
CA CYS A 7 -7.04 -45.37 1.23
C CYS A 7 -5.95 -44.36 1.63
N ILE A 8 -4.86 -44.82 2.25
CA ILE A 8 -3.73 -43.95 2.61
C ILE A 8 -3.10 -43.33 1.36
N LEU A 9 -2.88 -44.13 0.31
CA LEU A 9 -2.29 -43.64 -0.95
C LEU A 9 -3.17 -42.57 -1.63
N LEU A 10 -4.48 -42.79 -1.68
CA LEU A 10 -5.45 -41.83 -2.24
C LEU A 10 -5.54 -40.54 -1.40
N LEU A 11 -5.49 -40.65 -0.07
CA LEU A 11 -5.44 -39.49 0.83
C LEU A 11 -4.17 -38.67 0.62
N THR A 12 -3.00 -39.30 0.46
CA THR A 12 -1.76 -38.55 0.16
C THR A 12 -1.82 -37.82 -1.17
N ILE A 13 -2.39 -38.43 -2.22
CA ILE A 13 -2.51 -37.79 -3.55
C ILE A 13 -3.46 -36.59 -3.49
N ALA A 14 -4.60 -36.73 -2.81
CA ALA A 14 -5.56 -35.65 -2.62
C ALA A 14 -4.99 -34.48 -1.79
N ILE A 15 -4.20 -34.76 -0.75
CA ILE A 15 -3.53 -33.74 0.06
C ILE A 15 -2.46 -33.00 -0.76
N SER A 16 -1.71 -33.71 -1.60
CA SER A 16 -0.72 -33.07 -2.48
C SER A 16 -1.35 -32.21 -3.60
N GLN A 17 -2.56 -32.53 -4.08
CA GLN A 17 -3.28 -31.66 -5.01
C GLN A 17 -3.90 -30.43 -4.32
N TYR A 18 -4.30 -30.54 -3.04
CA TYR A 18 -4.82 -29.40 -2.27
C TYR A 18 -3.72 -28.47 -1.76
N ALA A 19 -2.53 -29.01 -1.45
CA ALA A 19 -1.36 -28.23 -1.03
C ALA A 19 -0.74 -27.42 -2.19
N TYR A 20 -1.02 -27.81 -3.44
CA TYR A 20 -0.65 -27.11 -4.67
C TYR A 20 -1.86 -26.48 -5.37
N GLY A 21 -2.89 -26.09 -4.62
CA GLY A 21 -3.88 -25.16 -5.17
C GLY A 21 -3.14 -23.96 -5.75
N GLU A 22 -3.39 -23.66 -7.03
CA GLU A 22 -2.79 -22.53 -7.75
C GLU A 22 -3.01 -21.25 -6.92
N THR A 23 -2.01 -20.89 -6.12
CA THR A 23 -1.98 -19.59 -5.48
C THR A 23 -1.74 -18.62 -6.62
N LYS A 24 -2.82 -18.03 -7.11
CA LYS A 24 -2.72 -16.94 -8.09
C LYS A 24 -1.70 -15.95 -7.56
N PRO A 25 -0.69 -15.56 -8.36
CA PRO A 25 0.33 -14.64 -7.88
C PRO A 25 -0.35 -13.39 -7.34
N TYR A 26 0.01 -13.00 -6.12
CA TYR A 26 -0.57 -11.82 -5.48
C TYR A 26 -0.32 -10.61 -6.38
N ARG A 27 -1.40 -10.00 -6.88
CA ARG A 27 -1.33 -8.74 -7.61
C ARG A 27 -1.64 -7.61 -6.66
N GLN A 28 -0.70 -6.68 -6.54
CA GLN A 28 -0.94 -5.46 -5.79
C GLN A 28 -1.98 -4.62 -6.53
N GLU A 29 -3.01 -4.20 -5.81
CA GLU A 29 -4.01 -3.26 -6.31
C GLU A 29 -3.59 -1.82 -6.00
N ALA A 30 -4.01 -0.87 -6.85
CA ALA A 30 -3.88 0.54 -6.53
C ALA A 30 -4.90 0.93 -5.44
N PRO A 31 -4.51 1.72 -4.43
CA PRO A 31 -5.45 2.27 -3.47
C PRO A 31 -6.48 3.16 -4.18
N LYS A 32 -7.76 2.95 -3.90
CA LYS A 32 -8.88 3.68 -4.52
C LYS A 32 -9.39 4.73 -3.55
N ARG A 33 -9.77 5.91 -4.04
CA ARG A 33 -10.42 6.93 -3.21
C ARG A 33 -11.75 6.39 -2.68
N VAL A 34 -11.99 6.56 -1.38
CA VAL A 34 -13.21 6.14 -0.70
C VAL A 34 -13.94 7.37 -0.24
N TYR A 35 -15.26 7.37 -0.38
CA TYR A 35 -16.12 8.47 0.02
C TYR A 35 -17.06 8.04 1.13
N TYR A 36 -17.25 8.90 2.13
CA TYR A 36 -18.27 8.76 3.18
C TYR A 36 -19.22 9.97 3.17
N SER A 37 -20.20 10.00 4.08
CA SER A 37 -20.96 11.22 4.31
C SER A 37 -20.04 12.35 4.77
N PRO A 38 -20.32 13.63 4.45
CA PRO A 38 -19.46 14.76 4.80
C PRO A 38 -19.08 14.82 6.28
N GLU A 39 -20.02 14.52 7.18
CA GLU A 39 -19.80 14.53 8.63
C GLU A 39 -18.82 13.43 9.04
N LYS A 40 -18.92 12.25 8.42
CA LYS A 40 -18.07 11.10 8.71
C LYS A 40 -16.67 11.28 8.13
N GLU A 41 -16.56 11.82 6.92
CA GLU A 41 -15.25 12.18 6.35
C GLU A 41 -14.54 13.20 7.24
N LYS A 42 -15.26 14.25 7.67
CA LYS A 42 -14.72 15.26 8.58
C LYS A 42 -14.18 14.62 9.87
N GLN A 43 -14.95 13.75 10.51
CA GLN A 43 -14.51 13.06 11.72
C GLN A 43 -13.23 12.24 11.49
N ILE A 44 -13.21 11.41 10.45
CA ILE A 44 -12.05 10.56 10.11
C ILE A 44 -10.81 11.42 9.87
N ILE A 45 -10.97 12.52 9.12
CA ILE A 45 -9.88 13.45 8.79
C ILE A 45 -9.39 14.18 10.04
N ASP A 46 -10.30 14.68 10.89
CA ASP A 46 -9.95 15.40 12.11
C ASP A 46 -9.20 14.51 13.10
N ASP A 47 -9.60 13.24 13.22
CA ASP A 47 -8.90 12.27 14.06
C ASP A 47 -7.53 11.90 13.49
N ALA A 48 -7.40 11.72 12.18
CA ALA A 48 -6.09 11.53 11.53
C ALA A 48 -5.17 12.75 11.72
N LYS A 49 -5.71 13.98 11.66
CA LYS A 49 -4.95 15.21 11.95
C LYS A 49 -4.41 15.23 13.39
N LYS A 50 -5.21 14.80 14.38
CA LYS A 50 -4.75 14.69 15.78
C LYS A 50 -3.62 13.68 15.93
N VAL A 51 -3.74 12.54 15.24
CA VAL A 51 -2.66 11.53 15.22
C VAL A 51 -1.39 12.12 14.63
N CYS A 52 -1.47 12.79 13.48
CA CYS A 52 -0.33 13.47 12.88
C CYS A 52 0.29 14.52 13.82
N ALA A 53 -0.51 15.42 14.38
CA ALA A 53 -0.01 16.46 15.29
C ALA A 53 0.76 15.89 16.48
N ARG A 54 0.38 14.69 16.94
CA ARG A 54 1.14 13.96 17.96
C ARG A 54 2.39 13.30 17.39
N MET A 55 2.23 12.54 16.31
CA MET A 55 3.19 11.54 15.84
C MET A 55 4.18 12.05 14.81
N THR A 56 4.12 13.31 14.39
CA THR A 56 5.10 13.93 13.49
C THR A 56 5.41 15.36 13.93
N ASP A 57 6.57 15.86 13.54
CA ASP A 57 6.95 17.28 13.68
C ASP A 57 6.75 18.07 12.37
N TYR A 58 6.24 17.40 11.34
CA TYR A 58 5.94 18.01 10.06
C TYR A 58 4.59 18.73 10.09
N ASP A 59 4.55 19.99 9.63
CA ASP A 59 3.31 20.74 9.53
C ASP A 59 2.44 20.25 8.36
N ILE A 60 1.31 19.64 8.69
CA ILE A 60 0.34 19.12 7.73
C ILE A 60 -0.75 20.13 7.35
N SER A 61 -0.70 21.37 7.87
CA SER A 61 -1.77 22.37 7.70
C SER A 61 -2.04 22.74 6.23
N THR A 62 -1.01 22.68 5.40
CA THR A 62 -1.08 22.98 3.96
C THR A 62 -1.40 21.77 3.10
N LEU A 63 -1.51 20.58 3.68
CA LEU A 63 -1.76 19.35 2.94
C LEU A 63 -3.26 19.08 2.82
N THR A 64 -3.63 18.51 1.69
CA THR A 64 -4.98 18.03 1.42
C THR A 64 -5.14 16.58 1.93
N PRO A 65 -5.98 16.34 2.95
CA PRO A 65 -6.26 14.98 3.42
C PRO A 65 -7.33 14.32 2.53
N LEU A 66 -7.03 13.14 2.01
CA LEU A 66 -7.96 12.33 1.23
C LEU A 66 -8.02 10.89 1.76
N ILE A 67 -9.20 10.27 1.72
CA ILE A 67 -9.41 8.91 2.23
C ILE A 67 -9.29 7.90 1.09
N PHE A 68 -8.50 6.85 1.31
CA PHE A 68 -8.25 5.78 0.35
C PHE A 68 -8.46 4.40 0.97
N SER A 69 -8.77 3.41 0.14
CA SER A 69 -8.68 2.01 0.52
C SER A 69 -7.22 1.60 0.74
N VAL A 70 -6.99 0.70 1.68
CA VAL A 70 -5.71 0.01 1.82
C VAL A 70 -5.86 -1.37 1.19
N PRO A 71 -5.16 -1.65 0.06
CA PRO A 71 -5.14 -2.99 -0.52
C PRO A 71 -4.65 -4.01 0.51
N LYS A 72 -5.25 -5.19 0.55
CA LYS A 72 -4.81 -6.24 1.47
C LYS A 72 -3.34 -6.58 1.18
N SER A 73 -2.50 -6.55 2.22
CA SER A 73 -1.15 -7.10 2.16
C SER A 73 -1.23 -8.62 2.04
N PRO A 74 -0.37 -9.28 1.25
CA PRO A 74 -0.28 -10.74 1.22
C PRO A 74 0.30 -11.30 2.53
N LEU A 75 0.92 -10.43 3.35
CA LEU A 75 1.49 -10.77 4.64
C LEU A 75 0.75 -9.96 5.73
N PRO A 76 -0.20 -10.56 6.46
CA PRO A 76 -0.89 -9.89 7.56
C PRO A 76 0.07 -9.66 8.73
N HIS A 77 0.08 -8.46 9.30
CA HIS A 77 0.80 -8.18 10.54
C HIS A 77 0.00 -8.72 11.74
N PRO A 78 0.59 -9.27 12.81
CA PRO A 78 -0.16 -9.88 13.93
C PRO A 78 -1.25 -8.97 14.54
N VAL A 79 -0.98 -7.67 14.66
CA VAL A 79 -1.90 -6.67 15.22
C VAL A 79 -3.01 -6.26 14.24
N ILE A 80 -2.68 -6.15 12.95
CA ILE A 80 -3.62 -5.69 11.93
C ILE A 80 -4.49 -6.86 11.44
N GLY A 81 -3.90 -8.05 11.34
CA GLY A 81 -4.52 -9.24 10.78
C GLY A 81 -5.07 -8.99 9.38
N ASP A 82 -6.23 -9.56 9.12
CA ASP A 82 -7.00 -9.38 7.88
C ASP A 82 -8.06 -8.27 7.98
N ARG A 83 -8.00 -7.44 9.03
CA ARG A 83 -9.02 -6.42 9.29
C ARG A 83 -9.02 -5.39 8.16
N PRO A 84 -10.22 -4.92 7.74
CA PRO A 84 -10.31 -3.92 6.69
C PRO A 84 -9.71 -2.60 7.17
N LEU A 85 -8.93 -1.97 6.29
CA LEU A 85 -8.25 -0.71 6.56
C LEU A 85 -8.65 0.34 5.52
N ILE A 86 -8.76 1.58 5.99
CA ILE A 86 -8.71 2.78 5.16
C ILE A 86 -7.46 3.58 5.54
N ALA A 87 -7.02 4.45 4.65
CA ALA A 87 -5.92 5.37 4.94
C ALA A 87 -6.33 6.81 4.64
N VAL A 88 -6.08 7.71 5.60
CA VAL A 88 -6.11 9.15 5.34
C VAL A 88 -4.71 9.53 4.86
N LYS A 89 -4.61 9.96 3.61
CA LYS A 89 -3.37 10.36 2.95
C LYS A 89 -3.32 11.88 2.86
N PHE A 90 -2.27 12.48 3.41
CA PHE A 90 -2.00 13.92 3.37
C PHE A 90 -1.10 14.22 2.17
N MET A 91 -1.65 14.88 1.16
CA MET A 91 -1.05 15.11 -0.16
C MET A 91 -0.87 16.61 -0.39
N LYS A 92 0.06 17.03 -1.27
CA LYS A 92 0.20 18.46 -1.60
C LYS A 92 -1.03 19.01 -2.32
N ASP A 93 -1.62 18.19 -3.20
CA ASP A 93 -2.85 18.49 -3.93
C ASP A 93 -3.65 17.20 -4.12
N THR A 94 -4.95 17.37 -4.35
CA THR A 94 -5.91 16.34 -4.75
C THR A 94 -5.50 15.54 -5.99
N THR A 95 -4.63 16.09 -6.85
CA THR A 95 -4.14 15.44 -8.08
C THR A 95 -2.70 14.95 -7.99
N ASP A 96 -2.07 15.00 -6.81
CA ASP A 96 -0.67 14.60 -6.61
C ASP A 96 -0.53 13.06 -6.57
N TYR A 97 -0.34 12.43 -7.72
CA TYR A 97 -0.18 10.98 -7.85
C TYR A 97 1.17 10.64 -8.49
N VAL A 98 1.73 9.49 -8.11
CA VAL A 98 2.94 8.93 -8.70
C VAL A 98 2.67 7.56 -9.31
N ASP A 99 3.34 7.29 -10.42
CA ASP A 99 3.30 6.00 -11.10
C ASP A 99 4.42 5.09 -10.56
N CYS A 100 4.03 3.96 -9.98
CA CYS A 100 4.94 2.95 -9.46
C CYS A 100 4.94 1.74 -10.39
N ARG A 101 6.10 1.35 -10.90
CA ARG A 101 6.25 0.13 -11.71
C ARG A 101 6.49 -1.06 -10.81
N ILE A 102 5.72 -2.12 -11.04
CA ILE A 102 5.85 -3.39 -10.34
C ILE A 102 6.10 -4.46 -11.38
N PHE A 103 7.21 -5.17 -11.21
CA PHE A 103 7.55 -6.32 -12.03
C PHE A 103 7.13 -7.60 -11.31
N TYR A 104 6.17 -8.30 -11.90
CA TYR A 104 5.71 -9.60 -11.42
C TYR A 104 6.55 -10.69 -12.09
N ARG A 105 7.48 -11.27 -11.32
CA ARG A 105 8.40 -12.30 -11.82
C ARG A 105 7.67 -13.55 -12.30
N GLU A 106 6.57 -13.94 -11.64
CA GLU A 106 5.87 -15.19 -11.98
C GLU A 106 5.21 -15.12 -13.37
N THR A 107 4.74 -13.94 -13.76
CA THR A 107 4.07 -13.72 -15.06
C THR A 107 4.96 -13.02 -16.09
N ASN A 108 6.18 -12.61 -15.69
CA ASN A 108 7.07 -11.76 -16.49
C ASN A 108 6.38 -10.47 -17.00
N GLU A 109 5.44 -9.94 -16.21
CA GLU A 109 4.69 -8.74 -16.54
C GLU A 109 5.19 -7.54 -15.74
N THR A 110 5.23 -6.37 -16.38
CA THR A 110 5.38 -5.09 -15.68
C THR A 110 4.05 -4.37 -15.69
N VAL A 111 3.55 -4.00 -14.50
CA VAL A 111 2.34 -3.20 -14.35
C VAL A 111 2.71 -1.85 -13.75
N THR A 112 2.09 -0.79 -14.26
CA THR A 112 2.17 0.54 -13.68
C THR A 112 0.96 0.76 -12.79
N LEU A 113 1.19 1.01 -11.50
CA LEU A 113 0.15 1.39 -10.54
C LEU A 113 0.28 2.87 -10.20
N ARG A 114 -0.79 3.61 -10.45
CA ARG A 114 -0.92 5.00 -10.00
C ARG A 114 -1.33 5.02 -8.53
N LYS A 115 -0.53 5.66 -7.68
CA LYS A 115 -0.75 5.73 -6.22
C LYS A 115 -0.71 7.19 -5.75
N PRO A 116 -1.46 7.57 -4.71
CA PRO A 116 -1.39 8.91 -4.16
C PRO A 116 0.03 9.17 -3.64
N ASN A 117 0.59 10.33 -4.00
CA ASN A 117 1.90 10.78 -3.55
C ASN A 117 1.79 11.45 -2.17
N ALA A 118 1.42 10.66 -1.17
CA ALA A 118 1.24 11.15 0.18
C ALA A 118 2.59 11.46 0.85
N ILE A 119 2.65 12.56 1.59
CA ILE A 119 3.78 12.89 2.47
C ILE A 119 3.64 12.09 3.77
N ILE A 120 2.42 12.01 4.29
CA ILE A 120 2.04 11.27 5.50
C ILE A 120 0.74 10.51 5.23
N GLY A 121 0.61 9.31 5.79
CA GLY A 121 -0.63 8.54 5.79
C GLY A 121 -0.95 8.01 7.18
N ILE A 122 -2.21 8.04 7.59
CA ILE A 122 -2.68 7.35 8.79
C ILE A 122 -3.57 6.19 8.36
N TRP A 123 -3.17 4.96 8.70
CA TRP A 123 -3.99 3.78 8.47
C TRP A 123 -4.95 3.62 9.63
N ILE A 124 -6.20 3.33 9.32
CA ILE A 124 -7.32 3.32 10.27
C ILE A 124 -8.11 2.05 10.02
N PHE A 125 -8.45 1.33 11.10
CA PHE A 125 -9.37 0.21 11.05
C PHE A 125 -10.75 0.67 10.58
N ALA A 126 -11.25 0.14 9.47
CA ALA A 126 -12.48 0.62 8.83
C ALA A 126 -13.76 0.31 9.64
N ASP A 127 -13.69 -0.67 10.54
CA ASP A 127 -14.75 -1.09 11.45
C ASP A 127 -14.79 -0.26 12.74
N THR A 128 -13.63 0.04 13.35
CA THR A 128 -13.56 0.74 14.65
C THR A 128 -13.11 2.19 14.59
N PHE A 129 -12.64 2.66 13.44
CA PHE A 129 -12.02 3.97 13.23
C PHE A 129 -10.82 4.27 14.16
N GLN A 130 -10.23 3.23 14.75
CA GLN A 130 -9.02 3.36 15.55
C GLN A 130 -7.78 3.44 14.65
N PRO A 131 -6.78 4.28 14.97
CA PRO A 131 -5.52 4.31 14.23
C PRO A 131 -4.79 2.98 14.35
N ALA A 132 -4.32 2.45 13.23
CA ALA A 132 -3.60 1.18 13.14
C ALA A 132 -2.10 1.40 12.87
N ALA A 133 -1.75 2.41 12.07
CA ALA A 133 -0.37 2.72 11.73
C ALA A 133 -0.22 4.18 11.27
N ILE A 134 1.00 4.69 11.35
CA ILE A 134 1.45 5.90 10.66
C ILE A 134 2.43 5.51 9.55
N GLU A 135 2.21 6.07 8.38
CA GLU A 135 3.07 6.03 7.22
C GLU A 135 3.68 7.41 6.99
N ALA A 136 4.98 7.48 6.84
CA ALA A 136 5.71 8.71 6.59
C ALA A 136 6.65 8.51 5.39
N LYS A 137 6.71 9.50 4.51
CA LYS A 137 7.69 9.53 3.43
C LYS A 137 9.03 10.02 4.00
N ASN A 138 10.08 9.21 3.85
CA ASN A 138 11.46 9.57 4.19
C ASN A 138 12.44 8.73 3.36
N GLN A 139 12.91 9.27 2.23
CA GLN A 139 13.68 8.58 1.17
C GLN A 139 12.99 7.33 0.57
N GLU A 140 12.43 6.46 1.41
CA GLU A 140 11.49 5.38 1.14
C GLU A 140 10.18 5.59 1.94
N SER A 141 9.18 4.73 1.74
CA SER A 141 7.98 4.74 2.58
C SER A 141 8.28 4.03 3.90
N TYR A 142 8.17 4.75 5.00
CA TYR A 142 8.32 4.22 6.36
C TYR A 142 6.93 4.00 6.96
N ILE A 143 6.65 2.79 7.44
CA ILE A 143 5.38 2.46 8.10
C ILE A 143 5.67 1.98 9.52
N LYS A 144 5.05 2.64 10.51
CA LYS A 144 5.04 2.20 11.90
C LYS A 144 3.65 1.79 12.32
N ILE A 145 3.49 0.51 12.63
CA ILE A 145 2.27 -0.06 13.19
C ILE A 145 2.23 0.26 14.69
N PHE A 146 1.03 0.62 15.18
CA PHE A 146 0.77 0.82 16.59
C PHE A 146 0.43 -0.51 17.25
N ASP A 147 1.35 -1.01 18.08
CA ASP A 147 1.28 -2.30 18.76
C ASP A 147 1.40 -2.05 20.27
N PRO A 148 0.46 -2.54 21.12
CA PRO A 148 -0.70 -3.38 20.79
C PRO A 148 -1.91 -2.63 20.21
N ASP A 149 -2.06 -1.36 20.55
CA ASP A 149 -3.02 -0.43 19.96
C ASP A 149 -2.48 1.00 20.05
N TYR A 150 -3.13 1.96 19.38
CA TYR A 150 -2.68 3.36 19.37
C TYR A 150 -2.55 3.96 20.78
N THR A 151 -3.50 3.72 21.67
CA THR A 151 -3.52 4.33 23.01
C THR A 151 -2.38 3.79 23.86
N GLU A 152 -2.17 2.48 23.82
CA GLU A 152 -1.12 1.84 24.59
C GLU A 152 0.27 2.12 24.00
N PHE A 153 0.39 2.11 22.67
CA PHE A 153 1.60 2.54 21.96
C PHE A 153 2.01 3.96 22.37
N CYS A 154 1.05 4.89 22.45
CA CYS A 154 1.27 6.27 22.87
C CYS A 154 1.80 6.40 24.30
N LYS A 155 1.37 5.53 25.22
CA LYS A 155 1.86 5.54 26.61
C LYS A 155 3.27 4.99 26.71
N GLN A 156 3.56 3.93 25.96
CA GLN A 156 4.87 3.28 25.95
C GLN A 156 5.92 4.09 25.20
N ASN A 157 5.50 4.91 24.24
CA ASN A 157 6.36 5.70 23.37
C ASN A 157 5.91 7.17 23.34
N PRO A 158 5.98 7.90 24.48
CA PRO A 158 5.44 9.25 24.59
C PRO A 158 6.14 10.25 23.65
N ASP A 159 7.44 10.06 23.41
CA ASP A 159 8.29 10.95 22.61
C ASP A 159 8.44 10.49 21.16
N TYR A 160 7.71 9.47 20.73
CA TYR A 160 7.86 8.95 19.38
C TYR A 160 7.37 9.93 18.32
N LYS A 161 8.23 10.15 17.32
CA LYS A 161 7.94 10.94 16.12
C LYS A 161 8.32 10.15 14.87
N ALA A 162 7.38 9.98 13.97
CA ALA A 162 7.61 9.41 12.66
C ALA A 162 8.55 10.35 11.87
N PRO A 163 9.64 9.82 11.29
CA PRO A 163 10.57 10.63 10.53
C PRO A 163 9.93 10.99 9.19
N VAL A 164 9.53 12.25 9.03
CA VAL A 164 9.03 12.78 7.76
C VAL A 164 10.14 13.62 7.12
N LYS A 165 10.53 13.25 5.91
CA LYS A 165 11.40 14.06 5.06
C LYS A 165 10.78 14.10 3.69
N GLU A 166 10.35 15.29 3.26
CA GLU A 166 9.96 15.49 1.88
C GLU A 166 11.11 15.07 0.97
N TYR A 167 10.85 14.05 0.15
CA TYR A 167 11.80 13.64 -0.85
C TYR A 167 11.79 14.67 -1.98
N GLU A 168 12.84 15.48 -2.02
CA GLU A 168 13.14 16.28 -3.20
C GLU A 168 13.71 15.36 -4.27
N THR A 169 13.05 15.28 -5.42
CA THR A 169 13.57 14.55 -6.58
C THR A 169 14.96 15.11 -6.92
N PRO A 170 16.03 14.32 -6.83
CA PRO A 170 17.36 14.78 -7.19
C PRO A 170 17.39 15.32 -8.62
N GLU A 171 18.20 16.34 -8.89
CA GLU A 171 18.25 17.02 -10.20
C GLU A 171 18.51 16.04 -11.36
N TRP A 172 19.33 15.01 -11.13
CA TRP A 172 19.60 13.97 -12.12
C TRP A 172 18.38 13.10 -12.43
N MET A 173 17.48 12.89 -11.46
CA MET A 173 16.22 12.15 -11.65
C MET A 173 15.15 13.00 -12.35
N LYS A 174 15.18 14.34 -12.21
CA LYS A 174 14.26 15.24 -12.94
C LYS A 174 14.45 15.15 -14.46
N ASN A 175 15.65 14.76 -14.90
CA ASN A 175 15.99 14.57 -16.31
C ASN A 175 15.74 13.14 -16.83
N ILE A 176 15.27 12.23 -15.97
CA ILE A 176 14.89 10.88 -16.41
C ILE A 176 13.51 10.97 -17.06
N ARG A 177 13.46 10.77 -18.37
CA ARG A 177 12.22 10.70 -19.14
C ARG A 177 11.27 9.67 -18.52
N SER A 178 10.00 10.04 -18.40
CA SER A 178 8.93 9.11 -18.02
C SER A 178 8.87 7.95 -19.00
N ILE A 179 8.48 6.73 -18.59
CA ILE A 179 8.28 5.64 -19.59
C ILE A 179 7.11 5.89 -20.52
N ASN A 180 6.21 6.81 -20.16
CA ASN A 180 5.18 7.27 -21.10
C ASN A 180 5.77 8.21 -22.16
N GLU A 181 6.95 8.77 -21.90
CA GLU A 181 7.74 9.53 -22.87
C GLU A 181 8.70 8.63 -23.63
N ILE A 182 9.11 7.47 -23.08
CA ILE A 182 9.94 6.48 -23.77
C ILE A 182 9.04 5.64 -24.67
N THR A 183 9.23 5.72 -25.98
CA THR A 183 8.35 5.01 -26.92
C THR A 183 8.63 3.51 -26.93
N LYS A 184 7.64 2.74 -27.40
CA LYS A 184 7.80 1.31 -27.65
C LYS A 184 9.01 1.05 -28.56
N GLU A 185 9.16 1.87 -29.61
CA GLU A 185 10.25 1.77 -30.58
C GLU A 185 11.63 1.99 -29.93
N GLU A 186 11.75 2.93 -28.98
CA GLU A 186 13.03 3.18 -28.27
C GLU A 186 13.45 2.01 -27.38
N LEU A 187 12.49 1.28 -26.80
CA LEU A 187 12.76 0.09 -26.00
C LEU A 187 13.07 -1.13 -26.86
N GLU A 188 12.33 -1.31 -27.96
CA GLU A 188 12.59 -2.39 -28.92
C GLU A 188 13.94 -2.23 -29.62
N ALA A 189 14.36 -1.00 -29.92
CA ALA A 189 15.70 -0.69 -30.46
C ALA A 189 16.85 -1.08 -29.52
N LYS A 190 16.59 -1.19 -28.22
CA LYS A 190 17.55 -1.66 -27.20
C LYS A 190 17.45 -3.17 -26.94
N GLY A 191 16.65 -3.89 -27.71
CA GLY A 191 16.48 -5.34 -27.59
C GLY A 191 15.44 -5.77 -26.55
N TYR A 192 14.66 -4.86 -25.98
CA TYR A 192 13.58 -5.21 -25.07
C TYR A 192 12.31 -5.60 -25.83
N LYS A 193 11.63 -6.67 -25.39
CA LYS A 193 10.32 -7.06 -25.92
C LYS A 193 9.23 -6.32 -25.13
N VAL A 194 8.48 -5.43 -25.77
CA VAL A 194 7.50 -4.57 -25.08
C VAL A 194 6.08 -4.80 -25.59
N THR A 195 5.16 -5.11 -24.67
CA THR A 195 3.71 -5.15 -24.93
C THR A 195 3.04 -4.06 -24.10
N ILE A 196 2.52 -3.01 -24.75
CA ILE A 196 1.74 -1.97 -24.07
C ILE A 196 0.29 -2.44 -23.97
N GLY A 197 -0.11 -2.91 -22.79
CA GLY A 197 -1.51 -3.20 -22.49
C GLY A 197 -2.29 -1.91 -22.24
N LYS A 198 -3.40 -1.69 -22.93
CA LYS A 198 -4.43 -0.74 -22.49
C LYS A 198 -5.10 -1.34 -21.26
N ALA A 199 -5.08 -0.62 -20.13
CA ALA A 199 -6.04 -0.89 -19.07
C ALA A 199 -7.42 -0.50 -19.60
N GLU A 200 -8.27 -1.47 -19.88
CA GLU A 200 -9.69 -1.23 -20.11
C GLU A 200 -10.34 -0.88 -18.75
N TYR A 201 -11.18 0.16 -18.78
CA TYR A 201 -11.80 0.81 -17.62
C TYR A 201 -12.92 -0.04 -17.00
#